data_AF-A0A9E5R819-F1
#
_entry.id   AF-A0A9E5R819-F1
#
_cell.length_a   1.000
_cell.length_b   1.000
_cell.length_c   1.000
_cell.angle_alpha   90.00
_cell.angle_beta   90.00
_cell.angle_gamma   90.00
#
_symmetry.space_group_name_H-M   'P 1'
#
loop_
_entity.id
_entity.type
_entity.pdbx_description
1 polymer ?
#
loop_
_entity_poly.entity_id
_entity_poly.type
_entity_poly.pdbx_seq_one_letter_code
_entity_poly.pdbx_strand_id
1 'polypeptide(L)'
;MDEVHISARVIDRIKVGALLYPDSETGEALVGVMQENGTRQAPQIYVLETIAPRSAAREWAMFEQGDDWQASIFNWLHENWELYRNLRRRSHSQSSAALWDLPLRHLGDWHKQPGGMVAPSLGDLRTARQFLREIGQAFLLAPIVTYAAEAAGEPIAENTLVFEDVKPAVRIDFWGLWRRERRFVPLKPLPALRYALPSLPDTVWWLDHSERLDLEIAALEKAGLHVLDIVQYTADGMPPLETCFVIHRPGSQHMILSVTPHTYPKKAPAWRLAPPLRPQTGQDALTALYAGSQPVPGEVVAGWTGDAHALIDGVRMIERYLAKGNA
;
A
#
# COMPACT_ATOMS: atom_id res chain seq x y z
N MET A 1 -8.51 -29.79 1.73
CA MET A 1 -8.29 -28.59 2.56
C MET A 1 -8.33 -27.41 1.61
N ASP A 2 -8.92 -26.29 2.00
CA ASP A 2 -8.91 -25.08 1.18
C ASP A 2 -7.46 -24.53 1.13
N GLU A 3 -7.08 -23.91 0.03
CA GLU A 3 -5.70 -23.49 -0.23
C GLU A 3 -5.56 -21.96 -0.20
N VAL A 4 -4.42 -21.48 0.30
CA VAL A 4 -4.05 -20.06 0.26
C VAL A 4 -2.70 -19.90 -0.44
N HIS A 5 -2.69 -19.17 -1.55
CA HIS A 5 -1.46 -18.80 -2.23
C HIS A 5 -0.90 -17.55 -1.58
N ILE A 6 0.36 -17.60 -1.14
CA ILE A 6 0.99 -16.49 -0.43
C ILE A 6 2.31 -16.13 -1.11
N SER A 7 2.52 -14.83 -1.35
CA SER A 7 3.77 -14.38 -1.94
C SER A 7 4.95 -14.63 -0.99
N ALA A 8 6.11 -15.04 -1.54
CA ALA A 8 7.33 -15.19 -0.75
C ALA A 8 7.70 -13.89 0.00
N ARG A 9 7.43 -12.71 -0.60
CA ARG A 9 7.65 -11.40 0.03
C ARG A 9 6.83 -11.24 1.32
N VAL A 10 5.56 -11.68 1.33
CA VAL A 10 4.71 -11.62 2.53
C VAL A 10 5.25 -12.54 3.62
N ILE A 11 5.66 -13.77 3.28
CA ILE A 11 6.29 -14.67 4.24
C ILE A 11 7.55 -14.04 4.85
N ASP A 12 8.43 -13.49 4.01
CA ASP A 12 9.65 -12.84 4.47
C ASP A 12 9.36 -11.66 5.41
N ARG A 13 8.35 -10.84 5.09
CA ARG A 13 7.90 -9.74 5.96
C ARG A 13 7.33 -10.22 7.28
N ILE A 14 6.50 -11.27 7.27
CA ILE A 14 5.97 -11.87 8.50
C ILE A 14 7.11 -12.37 9.40
N LYS A 15 8.11 -13.06 8.82
CA LYS A 15 9.30 -13.52 9.58
C LYS A 15 10.01 -12.34 10.23
N VAL A 16 10.28 -11.27 9.48
CA VAL A 16 10.94 -10.06 10.00
C VAL A 16 10.08 -9.41 11.10
N GLY A 17 8.79 -9.20 10.86
CA GLY A 17 7.86 -8.60 11.81
C GLY A 17 7.77 -9.38 13.13
N ALA A 18 7.70 -10.71 13.06
CA ALA A 18 7.67 -11.55 14.25
C ALA A 18 8.93 -11.45 15.13
N LEU A 19 10.09 -11.23 14.50
CA LEU A 19 11.39 -11.10 15.17
C LEU A 19 11.63 -9.70 15.76
N LEU A 20 11.02 -8.66 15.18
CA LEU A 20 11.12 -7.29 15.70
C LEU A 20 10.42 -7.13 17.06
N TYR A 21 9.41 -7.96 17.35
CA TYR A 21 8.59 -7.88 18.56
C TYR A 21 8.62 -9.20 19.34
N PRO A 22 9.73 -9.55 20.02
CA PRO A 22 9.92 -10.90 20.56
C PRO A 22 8.93 -11.29 21.64
N ASP A 23 8.56 -10.37 22.52
CA ASP A 23 7.72 -10.65 23.68
C ASP A 23 6.30 -10.08 23.55
N SER A 24 6.02 -9.39 22.44
CA SER A 24 4.75 -8.70 22.23
C SER A 24 3.88 -9.40 21.20
N GLU A 25 2.57 -9.37 21.45
CA GLU A 25 1.59 -9.70 20.44
C GLU A 25 1.64 -8.62 19.35
N THR A 26 1.94 -9.00 18.11
CA THR A 26 2.00 -8.09 16.94
C THR A 26 1.12 -8.64 15.83
N GLY A 27 0.89 -7.88 14.76
CA GLY A 27 0.10 -8.33 13.62
C GLY A 27 -0.01 -7.27 12.54
N GLU A 28 -0.38 -7.70 11.34
CA GLU A 28 -0.50 -6.84 10.18
C GLU A 28 -1.66 -7.29 9.29
N ALA A 29 -2.21 -6.34 8.53
CA ALA A 29 -3.28 -6.60 7.58
C ALA A 29 -2.75 -7.28 6.33
N LEU A 30 -3.41 -8.34 5.90
CA LEU A 30 -3.12 -9.08 4.67
C LEU A 30 -3.96 -8.53 3.52
N VAL A 31 -3.30 -8.25 2.40
CA VAL A 31 -3.91 -7.66 1.22
C VAL A 31 -3.70 -8.54 0.00
N GLY A 32 -4.75 -8.68 -0.80
CA GLY A 32 -4.65 -9.46 -2.02
C GLY A 32 -5.97 -9.61 -2.78
N VAL A 33 -6.12 -10.71 -3.50
CA VAL A 33 -7.29 -10.97 -4.35
C VAL A 33 -7.91 -12.33 -4.04
N MET A 34 -9.21 -12.44 -4.29
CA MET A 34 -9.97 -13.68 -4.09
C MET A 34 -10.75 -13.99 -5.36
N GLN A 35 -10.49 -15.15 -5.94
CA GLN A 35 -11.21 -15.65 -7.11
C GLN A 35 -12.37 -16.53 -6.68
N GLU A 36 -13.59 -16.06 -6.88
CA GLU A 36 -14.79 -16.85 -6.61
C GLU A 36 -15.01 -17.87 -7.72
N ASN A 37 -14.94 -19.16 -7.35
CA ASN A 37 -15.27 -20.26 -8.27
C ASN A 37 -16.78 -20.48 -8.20
N GLY A 38 -17.51 -20.02 -9.23
CA GLY A 38 -18.99 -19.99 -9.30
C GLY A 38 -19.75 -21.32 -9.13
N THR A 39 -19.10 -22.40 -8.67
CA THR A 39 -19.72 -23.70 -8.43
C THR A 39 -19.09 -24.42 -7.22
N ARG A 40 -19.64 -24.24 -6.01
CA ARG A 40 -19.39 -25.05 -4.77
C ARG A 40 -17.93 -25.25 -4.29
N GLN A 41 -16.92 -24.87 -5.06
CA GLN A 41 -15.51 -24.92 -4.69
C GLN A 41 -15.17 -23.72 -3.82
N ALA A 42 -14.26 -23.92 -2.86
CA ALA A 42 -13.70 -22.80 -2.13
C ALA A 42 -13.03 -21.81 -3.11
N PRO A 43 -13.16 -20.50 -2.89
CA PRO A 43 -12.48 -19.53 -3.72
C PRO A 43 -10.97 -19.65 -3.53
N GLN A 44 -10.23 -19.31 -4.57
CA GLN A 44 -8.77 -19.26 -4.51
C GLN A 44 -8.34 -17.92 -3.92
N ILE A 45 -7.51 -17.97 -2.88
CA ILE A 45 -7.05 -16.79 -2.16
C ILE A 45 -5.59 -16.54 -2.52
N TYR A 46 -5.28 -15.31 -2.91
CA TYR A 46 -3.93 -14.88 -3.25
C TYR A 46 -3.53 -13.70 -2.39
N VAL A 47 -2.61 -13.92 -1.46
CA VAL A 47 -2.04 -12.89 -0.58
C VAL A 47 -0.85 -12.25 -1.29
N LEU A 48 -0.96 -10.96 -1.57
CA LEU A 48 0.03 -10.21 -2.36
C LEU A 48 0.96 -9.39 -1.47
N GLU A 49 0.44 -8.77 -0.42
CA GLU A 49 1.18 -7.89 0.49
C GLU A 49 0.65 -7.97 1.92
N THR A 50 1.45 -7.49 2.87
CA THR A 50 1.09 -7.28 4.27
C THR A 50 1.40 -5.83 4.69
N ILE A 51 0.51 -5.22 5.47
CA ILE A 51 0.60 -3.81 5.89
C ILE A 51 0.66 -3.74 7.40
N ALA A 52 1.82 -3.35 7.95
CA ALA A 52 1.95 -3.11 9.38
C ALA A 52 1.04 -1.96 9.86
N PRO A 53 0.69 -1.89 11.14
CA PRO A 53 0.20 -0.66 11.77
C PRO A 53 1.39 0.26 12.12
N ARG A 54 1.16 1.56 12.38
CA ARG A 54 2.22 2.45 12.89
C ARG A 54 2.63 2.08 14.32
N SER A 55 1.67 1.68 15.15
CA SER A 55 1.90 1.17 16.50
C SER A 55 1.72 -0.34 16.53
N ALA A 56 2.82 -1.09 16.37
CA ALA A 56 2.79 -2.56 16.27
C ALA A 56 2.80 -3.30 17.63
N ALA A 57 2.88 -2.57 18.74
CA ALA A 57 2.91 -3.11 20.10
C ALA A 57 1.55 -2.93 20.80
N ARG A 58 1.03 -4.02 21.39
CA ARG A 58 -0.27 -4.06 22.07
C ARG A 58 -0.14 -3.77 23.57
N GLU A 59 -1.00 -2.88 24.07
CA GLU A 59 -1.38 -2.85 25.48
C GLU A 59 -2.74 -3.56 25.64
N TRP A 60 -2.69 -4.82 26.10
CA TRP A 60 -3.78 -5.62 26.67
C TRP A 60 -5.16 -5.62 25.94
N ALA A 61 -5.47 -6.77 25.31
CA ALA A 61 -6.82 -7.31 25.06
C ALA A 61 -7.79 -6.57 24.11
N MET A 62 -7.40 -5.47 23.45
CA MET A 62 -8.16 -4.90 22.33
C MET A 62 -7.32 -4.84 21.06
N PHE A 63 -7.81 -5.51 20.02
CA PHE A 63 -7.31 -5.38 18.65
C PHE A 63 -8.14 -4.29 17.97
N GLU A 64 -7.58 -3.08 17.84
CA GLU A 64 -8.10 -2.13 16.86
C GLU A 64 -7.63 -2.61 15.48
N GLN A 65 -8.57 -3.06 14.67
CA GLN A 65 -8.28 -3.54 13.31
C GLN A 65 -7.91 -2.36 12.42
N GLY A 66 -6.60 -2.10 12.35
CA GLY A 66 -6.03 -1.07 11.51
C GLY A 66 -6.15 0.34 12.07
N ASP A 67 -5.09 1.11 11.91
CA ASP A 67 -5.10 2.55 12.13
C ASP A 67 -5.42 3.29 10.82
N ASP A 68 -5.70 4.60 10.91
CA ASP A 68 -5.94 5.45 9.73
C ASP A 68 -4.78 5.40 8.72
N TRP A 69 -3.57 5.11 9.19
CA TRP A 69 -2.39 4.95 8.35
C TRP A 69 -2.44 3.66 7.51
N GLN A 70 -2.77 2.53 8.12
CA GLN A 70 -2.96 1.26 7.42
C GLN A 70 -4.09 1.37 6.39
N ALA A 71 -5.18 2.05 6.73
CA ALA A 71 -6.27 2.36 5.80
C ALA A 71 -5.77 3.24 4.62
N SER A 72 -4.93 4.22 4.90
CA SER A 72 -4.34 5.09 3.86
C SER A 72 -3.40 4.33 2.92
N ILE A 73 -2.59 3.39 3.45
CA ILE A 73 -1.78 2.50 2.61
C ILE A 73 -2.69 1.60 1.77
N PHE A 74 -3.73 1.01 2.37
CA PHE A 74 -4.65 0.16 1.63
C PHE A 74 -5.30 0.92 0.46
N ASN A 75 -5.76 2.16 0.69
CA ASN A 75 -6.31 3.01 -0.35
C ASN A 75 -5.29 3.31 -1.45
N TRP A 76 -4.05 3.65 -1.08
CA TRP A 76 -2.94 3.81 -2.04
C TRP A 76 -2.75 2.56 -2.92
N LEU A 77 -2.69 1.38 -2.31
CA LEU A 77 -2.55 0.12 -3.05
C LEU A 77 -3.77 -0.17 -3.93
N HIS A 78 -4.97 0.12 -3.44
CA HIS A 78 -6.23 -0.08 -4.14
C HIS A 78 -6.30 0.79 -5.41
N GLU A 79 -6.03 2.08 -5.31
CA GLU A 79 -6.08 3.00 -6.46
C GLU A 79 -5.06 2.61 -7.54
N ASN A 80 -3.84 2.26 -7.13
CA ASN A 80 -2.81 1.76 -8.03
C ASN A 80 -3.20 0.42 -8.69
N TRP A 81 -3.84 -0.47 -7.94
CA TRP A 81 -4.32 -1.74 -8.46
C TRP A 81 -5.46 -1.57 -9.47
N GLU A 82 -6.41 -0.67 -9.21
CA GLU A 82 -7.48 -0.37 -10.17
C GLU A 82 -6.92 0.24 -11.47
N LEU A 83 -5.92 1.12 -11.40
CA LEU A 83 -5.24 1.61 -12.59
C LEU A 83 -4.58 0.47 -13.37
N TYR A 84 -3.83 -0.41 -12.70
CA TYR A 84 -3.23 -1.60 -13.29
C TYR A 84 -4.27 -2.51 -13.98
N ARG A 85 -5.39 -2.80 -13.30
CA ARG A 85 -6.49 -3.59 -13.87
C ARG A 85 -7.07 -2.92 -15.11
N ASN A 86 -7.32 -1.61 -15.06
CA ASN A 86 -7.87 -0.86 -16.18
C ASN A 86 -6.95 -0.90 -17.41
N LEU A 87 -5.63 -0.78 -17.23
CA LEU A 87 -4.66 -0.90 -18.31
C LEU A 87 -4.67 -2.31 -18.91
N ARG A 88 -4.75 -3.36 -18.07
CA ARG A 88 -4.81 -4.75 -18.54
C ARG A 88 -6.11 -5.10 -19.27
N ARG A 89 -7.25 -4.59 -18.82
CA ARG A 89 -8.53 -4.71 -19.54
C ARG A 89 -8.49 -4.04 -20.91
N ARG A 90 -7.57 -3.12 -21.18
CA ARG A 90 -7.45 -2.47 -22.50
C ARG A 90 -6.49 -3.21 -23.45
N SER A 91 -5.60 -4.07 -22.95
CA SER A 91 -4.55 -4.72 -23.73
C SER A 91 -4.86 -6.17 -24.17
N HIS A 92 -6.14 -6.52 -24.32
CA HIS A 92 -6.67 -7.87 -24.58
C HIS A 92 -5.89 -8.72 -25.62
N SER A 93 -5.05 -9.63 -25.14
CA SER A 93 -4.63 -10.82 -25.92
C SER A 93 -4.18 -12.04 -25.10
N GLN A 94 -4.21 -12.05 -23.75
CA GLN A 94 -3.73 -13.21 -22.98
C GLN A 94 -4.66 -13.65 -21.84
N SER A 95 -4.91 -14.95 -21.75
CA SER A 95 -5.71 -15.63 -20.72
C SER A 95 -5.17 -15.46 -19.30
N SER A 96 -3.87 -15.23 -19.14
CA SER A 96 -3.24 -14.91 -17.84
C SER A 96 -3.60 -13.51 -17.31
N ALA A 97 -4.04 -12.59 -18.18
CA ALA A 97 -4.46 -11.24 -17.78
C ALA A 97 -5.82 -11.24 -17.05
N ALA A 98 -6.68 -12.22 -17.35
CA ALA A 98 -8.00 -12.35 -16.72
C ALA A 98 -7.92 -12.76 -15.25
N LEU A 99 -6.91 -13.56 -14.86
CA LEU A 99 -6.72 -14.00 -13.47
C LEU A 99 -6.51 -12.82 -12.50
N TRP A 100 -5.89 -11.74 -12.99
CA TRP A 100 -5.52 -10.58 -12.18
C TRP A 100 -6.50 -9.42 -12.32
N ASP A 101 -7.59 -9.58 -13.07
CA ASP A 101 -8.69 -8.61 -13.10
C ASP A 101 -9.69 -8.83 -11.94
N LEU A 102 -9.15 -8.95 -10.73
CA LEU A 102 -9.91 -9.13 -9.50
C LEU A 102 -9.72 -7.90 -8.60
N PRO A 103 -10.75 -7.42 -7.88
CA PRO A 103 -10.59 -6.29 -6.97
C PRO A 103 -9.63 -6.64 -5.83
N LEU A 104 -8.75 -5.70 -5.48
CA LEU A 104 -7.91 -5.80 -4.30
C LEU A 104 -8.79 -5.72 -3.05
N ARG A 105 -8.50 -6.56 -2.06
CA ARG A 105 -9.28 -6.67 -0.81
C ARG A 105 -8.35 -6.83 0.38
N HIS A 106 -8.82 -6.38 1.54
CA HIS A 106 -8.31 -6.85 2.81
C HIS A 106 -8.76 -8.30 3.00
N LEU A 107 -7.80 -9.21 3.14
CA LEU A 107 -8.07 -10.65 3.23
C LEU A 107 -8.19 -11.11 4.69
N GLY A 108 -7.82 -10.29 5.66
CA GLY A 108 -7.72 -10.62 7.07
C GLY A 108 -6.39 -10.17 7.63
N ASP A 109 -5.99 -10.69 8.79
CA ASP A 109 -4.84 -10.21 9.54
C ASP A 109 -4.00 -11.41 9.97
N TRP A 110 -2.67 -11.31 9.87
CA TRP A 110 -1.82 -12.23 10.61
C TRP A 110 -1.50 -11.61 11.96
N HIS A 111 -1.33 -12.46 12.96
CA HIS A 111 -0.83 -12.01 14.24
C HIS A 111 0.06 -13.02 14.93
N LYS A 112 1.04 -12.49 15.66
CA LYS A 112 1.92 -13.28 16.52
C LYS A 112 1.25 -13.52 17.85
N GLN A 113 1.18 -14.78 18.29
CA GLN A 113 0.69 -15.13 19.63
C GLN A 113 1.83 -15.70 20.49
N PRO A 114 2.39 -14.92 21.43
CA PRO A 114 3.36 -15.43 22.39
C PRO A 114 2.76 -16.56 23.24
N GLY A 115 3.57 -17.56 23.61
CA GLY A 115 3.16 -18.63 24.52
C GLY A 115 2.69 -19.91 23.82
N GLY A 116 3.06 -20.10 22.56
CA GLY A 116 2.90 -21.38 21.85
C GLY A 116 1.51 -21.68 21.31
N MET A 117 0.57 -20.74 21.35
CA MET A 117 -0.77 -20.92 20.77
C MET A 117 -0.70 -20.90 19.24
N VAL A 118 -1.08 -22.01 18.60
CA VAL A 118 -1.00 -22.19 17.12
C VAL A 118 -2.34 -22.04 16.40
N ALA A 119 -3.41 -21.74 17.14
CA ALA A 119 -4.77 -21.63 16.62
C ALA A 119 -5.46 -20.37 17.16
N PRO A 120 -6.32 -19.69 16.37
CA PRO A 120 -7.03 -18.51 16.83
C PRO A 120 -7.90 -18.81 18.06
N SER A 121 -7.93 -17.87 18.99
CA SER A 121 -8.70 -17.93 20.22
C SER A 121 -10.20 -17.70 19.98
N LEU A 122 -11.02 -17.92 21.02
CA LEU A 122 -12.43 -17.50 21.00
C LEU A 122 -12.59 -15.97 20.92
N GLY A 123 -11.60 -15.21 21.41
CA GLY A 123 -11.54 -13.75 21.23
C GLY A 123 -11.44 -13.41 19.74
N ASP A 124 -10.47 -13.99 19.06
CA ASP A 124 -10.23 -13.83 17.62
C ASP A 124 -11.47 -14.20 16.80
N LEU A 125 -12.16 -15.28 17.17
CA LEU A 125 -13.38 -15.71 16.50
C LEU A 125 -14.50 -14.67 16.60
N ARG A 126 -14.67 -14.03 17.76
CA ARG A 126 -15.72 -13.00 17.92
C ARG A 126 -15.40 -11.77 17.07
N THR A 127 -14.16 -11.30 17.11
CA THR A 127 -13.67 -10.16 16.35
C THR A 127 -13.81 -10.41 14.84
N ALA A 128 -13.28 -11.53 14.34
CA ALA A 128 -13.34 -11.88 12.92
C ALA A 128 -14.79 -12.01 12.41
N ARG A 129 -15.71 -12.57 13.21
CA ARG A 129 -17.13 -12.65 12.84
C ARG A 129 -17.81 -11.29 12.80
N GLN A 130 -17.45 -10.38 13.70
CA GLN A 130 -17.95 -9.01 13.69
C GLN A 130 -17.49 -8.28 12.43
N PHE A 131 -16.19 -8.33 12.15
CA PHE A 131 -15.59 -7.74 10.97
C PHE A 131 -16.25 -8.22 9.67
N LEU A 132 -16.39 -9.54 9.47
CA LEU A 132 -17.08 -10.10 8.30
C LEU A 132 -18.51 -9.59 8.10
N ARG A 133 -19.21 -9.22 9.18
CA ARG A 133 -20.56 -8.62 9.09
C ARG A 133 -20.49 -7.15 8.68
N GLU A 134 -19.55 -6.41 9.24
CA GLU A 134 -19.38 -4.97 9.01
C GLU A 134 -18.92 -4.68 7.58
N ILE A 135 -17.89 -5.39 7.10
CA ILE A 135 -17.36 -5.18 5.74
C ILE A 135 -18.10 -5.99 4.67
N GLY A 136 -19.06 -6.83 5.06
CA GLY A 136 -19.87 -7.64 4.14
C GLY A 136 -19.10 -8.73 3.39
N GLN A 137 -17.87 -9.04 3.78
CA GLN A 137 -17.01 -10.03 3.13
C GLN A 137 -17.41 -11.48 3.46
N ALA A 138 -17.09 -12.41 2.57
CA ALA A 138 -17.42 -13.83 2.72
C ALA A 138 -16.38 -14.64 3.53
N PHE A 139 -15.17 -14.12 3.67
CA PHE A 139 -13.99 -14.86 4.13
C PHE A 139 -12.98 -13.96 4.84
N LEU A 140 -12.30 -14.49 5.86
CA LEU A 140 -11.18 -13.85 6.55
C LEU A 140 -10.06 -14.87 6.77
N LEU A 141 -8.83 -14.47 6.47
CA LEU A 141 -7.59 -15.20 6.71
C LEU A 141 -7.01 -14.76 8.06
N ALA A 142 -6.61 -15.70 8.90
CA ALA A 142 -6.04 -15.45 10.22
C ALA A 142 -4.80 -16.32 10.48
N PRO A 143 -3.65 -16.06 9.83
CA PRO A 143 -2.42 -16.79 10.10
C PRO A 143 -1.91 -16.46 11.50
N ILE A 144 -1.63 -17.50 12.29
CA ILE A 144 -1.07 -17.39 13.63
C ILE A 144 0.43 -17.63 13.56
N VAL A 145 1.20 -16.68 14.08
CA VAL A 145 2.66 -16.73 14.06
C VAL A 145 3.17 -16.99 15.47
N THR A 146 4.08 -17.95 15.61
CA THR A 146 4.72 -18.29 16.89
C THR A 146 6.21 -18.57 16.69
N TYR A 147 6.96 -18.62 17.79
CA TYR A 147 8.27 -19.24 17.75
C TYR A 147 8.14 -20.75 17.82
N ALA A 148 8.83 -21.46 16.93
CA ALA A 148 8.70 -22.90 16.79
C ALA A 148 9.02 -23.66 18.09
N ALA A 149 9.95 -23.12 18.90
CA ALA A 149 10.28 -23.68 20.21
C ALA A 149 9.14 -23.58 21.23
N GLU A 150 8.31 -22.52 21.16
CA GLU A 150 7.15 -22.35 22.04
C GLU A 150 6.02 -23.31 21.67
N ALA A 151 5.91 -23.65 20.39
CA ALA A 151 4.91 -24.57 19.84
C ALA A 151 5.43 -26.00 19.64
N ALA A 152 6.52 -26.41 20.32
CA ALA A 152 7.18 -27.69 20.08
C ALA A 152 6.30 -28.92 20.38
N GLY A 153 5.25 -28.77 21.20
CA GLY A 153 4.27 -29.83 21.49
C GLY A 153 3.17 -29.96 20.44
N GLU A 154 3.06 -29.01 19.51
CA GLU A 154 1.99 -28.96 18.51
C GLU A 154 2.44 -29.63 17.20
N PRO A 155 1.63 -30.51 16.59
CA PRO A 155 2.00 -31.20 15.36
C PRO A 155 2.20 -30.20 14.20
N ILE A 156 3.15 -30.50 13.31
CA ILE A 156 3.28 -29.81 12.03
C ILE A 156 2.23 -30.41 11.10
N ALA A 157 1.14 -29.68 10.87
CA ALA A 157 0.01 -30.11 10.05
C ALA A 157 0.11 -29.53 8.62
N GLU A 158 -0.81 -29.90 7.73
CA GLU A 158 -0.84 -29.40 6.35
C GLU A 158 -1.05 -27.88 6.25
N ASN A 159 -1.53 -27.22 7.31
CA ASN A 159 -1.71 -25.79 7.39
C ASN A 159 -0.52 -25.04 8.02
N THR A 160 0.60 -25.73 8.27
CA THR A 160 1.74 -25.17 9.00
C THR A 160 2.95 -24.98 8.08
N LEU A 161 3.62 -23.82 8.20
CA LEU A 161 4.97 -23.59 7.68
C LEU A 161 5.94 -23.34 8.84
N VAL A 162 7.14 -23.90 8.75
CA VAL A 162 8.23 -23.71 9.73
C VAL A 162 9.47 -23.22 9.02
N PHE A 163 10.10 -22.19 9.58
CA PHE A 163 11.22 -21.46 9.01
C PHE A 163 12.41 -21.49 9.98
N GLU A 164 13.37 -22.36 9.69
CA GLU A 164 14.60 -22.53 10.48
C GLU A 164 15.77 -21.66 9.99
N ASP A 165 15.58 -20.93 8.89
CA ASP A 165 16.52 -19.98 8.31
C ASP A 165 16.67 -18.69 9.14
N VAL A 166 15.83 -18.50 10.15
CA VAL A 166 15.84 -17.38 11.09
C VAL A 166 15.95 -17.87 12.54
N LYS A 167 16.45 -17.02 13.45
CA LYS A 167 16.60 -17.33 14.87
C LYS A 167 15.96 -16.25 15.76
N PRO A 168 15.04 -16.62 16.68
CA PRO A 168 14.44 -17.97 16.82
C PRO A 168 13.68 -18.41 15.57
N ALA A 169 13.54 -19.73 15.38
CA ALA A 169 12.81 -20.30 14.26
C ALA A 169 11.33 -19.89 14.33
N VAL A 170 10.76 -19.50 13.19
CA VAL A 170 9.39 -18.99 13.10
C VAL A 170 8.46 -20.08 12.58
N ARG A 171 7.29 -20.24 13.21
CA ARG A 171 6.20 -21.11 12.79
C ARG A 171 4.99 -20.25 12.41
N ILE A 172 4.32 -20.60 11.32
CA ILE A 172 3.09 -19.95 10.85
C ILE A 172 2.02 -21.01 10.59
N ASP A 173 0.89 -20.92 11.29
CA ASP A 173 -0.27 -21.79 11.11
C ASP A 173 -1.41 -21.02 10.44
N PHE A 174 -1.87 -21.49 9.29
CA PHE A 174 -2.84 -20.79 8.46
C PHE A 174 -4.27 -21.23 8.78
N TRP A 175 -5.10 -20.25 9.15
CA TRP A 175 -6.51 -20.45 9.48
C TRP A 175 -7.39 -19.52 8.66
N GLY A 176 -8.60 -19.97 8.33
CA GLY A 176 -9.61 -19.19 7.63
C GLY A 176 -10.95 -19.21 8.34
N LEU A 177 -11.73 -18.16 8.19
CA LEU A 177 -13.10 -18.09 8.66
C LEU A 177 -14.01 -17.67 7.51
N TRP A 178 -14.85 -18.61 7.08
CA TRP A 178 -15.95 -18.30 6.17
C TRP A 178 -17.13 -17.73 6.95
N ARG A 179 -17.86 -16.78 6.36
CA ARG A 179 -19.04 -16.13 6.98
C ARG A 179 -20.12 -17.12 7.45
N ARG A 180 -20.25 -18.27 6.76
CA ARG A 180 -21.21 -19.34 7.12
C ARG A 180 -20.73 -20.28 8.22
N GLU A 181 -19.43 -20.29 8.50
CA GLU A 181 -18.82 -21.25 9.41
C GLU A 181 -18.87 -20.73 10.86
N ARG A 182 -18.87 -21.68 11.80
CA ARG A 182 -18.95 -21.37 13.24
C ARG A 182 -17.58 -21.30 13.91
N ARG A 183 -16.53 -21.75 13.24
CA ARG A 183 -15.16 -21.86 13.74
C ARG A 183 -14.18 -21.59 12.60
N PHE A 184 -12.94 -21.28 12.96
CA PHE A 184 -11.84 -21.29 12.01
C PHE A 184 -11.61 -22.69 11.43
N VAL A 185 -11.20 -22.73 10.17
CA VAL A 185 -10.83 -23.94 9.44
C VAL A 185 -9.35 -23.84 9.04
N PRO A 186 -8.58 -24.94 9.11
CA PRO A 186 -7.19 -24.94 8.67
C PRO A 186 -7.12 -24.79 7.15
N LEU A 187 -6.15 -24.00 6.67
CA LEU A 187 -5.91 -23.74 5.25
C LEU A 187 -4.50 -24.19 4.88
N LYS A 188 -4.35 -24.84 3.72
CA LYS A 188 -3.04 -25.26 3.23
C LYS A 188 -2.33 -24.08 2.58
N PRO A 189 -1.20 -23.60 3.12
CA PRO A 189 -0.44 -22.55 2.48
C PRO A 189 0.34 -23.10 1.28
N LEU A 190 0.31 -22.36 0.18
CA LEU A 190 1.07 -22.61 -1.03
C LEU A 190 1.96 -21.39 -1.29
N PRO A 191 3.20 -21.37 -0.75
CA PRO A 191 4.17 -20.32 -1.03
C PRO A 191 4.43 -20.22 -2.53
N ALA A 192 4.03 -19.10 -3.12
CA ALA A 192 4.28 -18.82 -4.51
C ALA A 192 5.70 -18.28 -4.68
N LEU A 193 6.38 -18.71 -5.75
CA LEU A 193 7.64 -18.09 -6.15
C LEU A 193 7.42 -16.58 -6.34
N ARG A 194 8.42 -15.76 -6.01
CA ARG A 194 8.35 -14.28 -6.02
C ARG A 194 7.79 -13.71 -7.33
N TYR A 195 8.01 -14.38 -8.46
CA TYR A 195 7.58 -13.93 -9.80
C TYR A 195 6.24 -14.52 -10.26
N ALA A 196 5.64 -15.42 -9.49
CA ALA A 196 4.37 -16.07 -9.84
C ALA A 196 3.15 -15.21 -9.48
N LEU A 197 3.28 -14.26 -8.55
CA LEU A 197 2.23 -13.33 -8.16
C LEU A 197 2.62 -11.88 -8.52
N PRO A 198 1.67 -11.03 -8.95
CA PRO A 198 1.91 -9.61 -9.15
C PRO A 198 2.44 -8.96 -7.87
N SER A 199 3.40 -8.05 -8.01
CA SER A 199 3.83 -7.20 -6.92
C SER A 199 2.98 -5.94 -6.88
N LEU A 200 2.58 -5.54 -5.67
CA LEU A 200 2.00 -4.22 -5.42
C LEU A 200 3.12 -3.17 -5.34
N PRO A 201 2.83 -1.90 -5.66
CA PRO A 201 3.83 -0.84 -5.56
C PRO A 201 4.27 -0.64 -4.10
N ASP A 202 5.48 -0.12 -3.93
CA ASP A 202 5.92 0.32 -2.61
C ASP A 202 5.06 1.51 -2.14
N THR A 203 5.09 1.78 -0.84
CA THR A 203 4.36 2.90 -0.24
C THR A 203 4.84 4.23 -0.81
N VAL A 204 3.91 5.18 -0.99
CA VAL A 204 4.23 6.53 -1.44
C VAL A 204 4.97 7.31 -0.35
N TRP A 205 5.95 8.12 -0.74
CA TRP A 205 6.88 8.80 0.16
C TRP A 205 6.23 9.55 1.32
N TRP A 206 5.07 10.19 1.13
CA TRP A 206 4.38 10.98 2.15
C TRP A 206 3.56 10.11 3.12
N LEU A 207 3.23 8.87 2.77
CA LEU A 207 2.68 7.90 3.73
C LEU A 207 3.79 7.35 4.63
N ASP A 208 4.96 7.06 4.07
CA ASP A 208 6.12 6.59 4.83
C ASP A 208 6.76 7.69 5.69
N HIS A 209 6.73 8.95 5.22
CA HIS A 209 7.37 10.09 5.85
C HIS A 209 6.41 11.29 5.88
N SER A 210 5.36 11.22 6.69
CA SER A 210 4.34 12.27 6.77
C SER A 210 4.92 13.64 7.13
N GLU A 211 5.93 13.66 8.00
CA GLU A 211 6.67 14.87 8.38
C GLU A 211 7.36 15.53 7.19
N ARG A 212 7.75 14.77 6.17
CA ARG A 212 8.34 15.34 4.96
C ARG A 212 7.30 16.17 4.22
N LEU A 213 6.06 15.69 4.09
CA LEU A 213 5.00 16.43 3.41
C LEU A 213 4.75 17.79 4.08
N ASP A 214 4.67 17.79 5.41
CA ASP A 214 4.49 19.01 6.19
C ASP A 214 5.65 19.99 5.99
N LEU A 215 6.89 19.48 5.95
CA LEU A 215 8.08 20.30 5.69
C LEU A 215 8.08 20.88 4.27
N GLU A 216 7.64 20.13 3.26
CA GLU A 216 7.52 20.63 1.89
C GLU A 216 6.50 21.78 1.80
N ILE A 217 5.32 21.60 2.39
CA ILE A 217 4.26 22.62 2.39
C ILE A 217 4.74 23.86 3.14
N ALA A 218 5.28 23.70 4.35
CA ALA A 218 5.76 24.81 5.16
C ALA A 218 6.89 25.60 4.47
N ALA A 219 7.79 24.90 3.77
CA ALA A 219 8.88 25.54 3.02
C ALA A 219 8.36 26.39 1.84
N LEU A 220 7.33 25.91 1.13
CA LEU A 220 6.66 26.65 0.07
C LEU A 220 5.93 27.89 0.62
N GLU A 221 5.13 27.72 1.67
CA GLU A 221 4.37 28.81 2.30
C GLU A 221 5.27 29.90 2.86
N LYS A 222 6.36 29.53 3.54
CA LYS A 222 7.37 30.47 4.05
C LYS A 222 8.01 31.31 2.94
N ALA A 223 8.04 30.80 1.71
CA ALA A 223 8.54 31.51 0.54
C ALA A 223 7.45 32.32 -0.20
N GLY A 224 6.25 32.43 0.36
CA GLY A 224 5.11 33.14 -0.22
C GLY A 224 4.46 32.42 -1.40
N LEU A 225 4.58 31.10 -1.47
CA LEU A 225 3.89 30.25 -2.43
C LEU A 225 2.68 29.60 -1.76
N HIS A 226 1.56 29.50 -2.49
CA HIS A 226 0.38 28.78 -2.03
C HIS A 226 0.32 27.42 -2.69
N VAL A 227 0.16 26.36 -1.89
CA VAL A 227 -0.26 25.05 -2.38
C VAL A 227 -1.78 25.08 -2.47
N LEU A 228 -2.30 25.08 -3.71
CA LEU A 228 -3.74 25.16 -3.97
C LEU A 228 -4.41 23.78 -3.86
N ASP A 229 -3.66 22.73 -4.23
CA ASP A 229 -4.16 21.36 -4.22
C ASP A 229 -2.99 20.35 -4.18
N ILE A 230 -3.25 19.16 -3.64
CA ILE A 230 -2.34 18.01 -3.61
C ILE A 230 -3.17 16.76 -3.95
N VAL A 231 -2.91 16.15 -5.10
CA VAL A 231 -3.74 15.05 -5.62
C VAL A 231 -2.87 13.91 -6.10
N GLN A 232 -3.33 12.68 -5.88
CA GLN A 232 -2.77 11.52 -6.55
C GLN A 232 -3.18 11.54 -8.03
N TYR A 233 -2.21 11.43 -8.93
CA TYR A 233 -2.41 11.65 -10.34
C TYR A 233 -1.63 10.63 -11.17
N THR A 234 -2.11 10.29 -12.37
CA THR A 234 -1.39 9.41 -13.30
C THR A 234 -0.85 10.25 -14.45
N ALA A 235 0.35 10.78 -14.27
CA ALA A 235 0.97 11.69 -15.22
C ALA A 235 1.43 10.96 -16.50
N ASP A 236 1.95 9.75 -16.35
CA ASP A 236 2.43 8.91 -17.46
C ASP A 236 1.43 7.83 -17.89
N GLY A 237 0.26 7.76 -17.25
CA GLY A 237 -0.78 6.76 -17.51
C GLY A 237 -0.45 5.38 -16.93
N MET A 238 0.60 5.24 -16.12
CA MET A 238 1.06 3.99 -15.55
C MET A 238 1.05 4.05 -14.01
N PRO A 239 0.82 2.92 -13.33
CA PRO A 239 1.13 2.83 -11.90
C PRO A 239 2.66 2.69 -11.70
N PRO A 240 3.21 3.21 -10.59
CA PRO A 240 2.47 3.78 -9.46
C PRO A 240 2.08 5.25 -9.69
N LEU A 241 0.96 5.68 -9.12
CA LEU A 241 0.48 7.07 -9.18
C LEU A 241 1.56 8.04 -8.68
N GLU A 242 1.57 9.24 -9.24
CA GLU A 242 2.37 10.35 -8.74
C GLU A 242 1.57 11.21 -7.76
N THR A 243 2.26 11.99 -6.92
CA THR A 243 1.61 13.03 -6.11
C THR A 243 1.89 14.38 -6.75
N CYS A 244 0.81 15.02 -7.23
CA CYS A 244 0.88 16.29 -7.94
C CYS A 244 0.50 17.46 -7.03
N PHE A 245 1.39 18.43 -6.91
CA PHE A 245 1.13 19.70 -6.20
C PHE A 245 0.77 20.78 -7.22
N VAL A 246 -0.30 21.52 -6.97
CA VAL A 246 -0.64 22.74 -7.69
C VAL A 246 -0.13 23.93 -6.88
N ILE A 247 0.95 24.55 -7.35
CA ILE A 247 1.66 25.61 -6.62
C ILE A 247 1.47 26.94 -7.35
N HIS A 248 1.12 27.99 -6.61
CA HIS A 248 0.90 29.32 -7.15
C HIS A 248 1.59 30.41 -6.33
N ARG A 249 2.34 31.29 -7.00
CA ARG A 249 2.84 32.53 -6.39
C ARG A 249 1.84 33.66 -6.66
N PRO A 250 1.40 34.41 -5.64
CA PRO A 250 0.55 35.58 -5.85
C PRO A 250 1.16 36.57 -6.85
N GLY A 251 0.36 36.98 -7.84
CA GLY A 251 0.80 37.89 -8.91
C GLY A 251 1.55 37.22 -10.07
N SER A 252 1.84 35.92 -10.00
CA SER A 252 2.42 35.16 -11.11
C SER A 252 1.42 34.98 -12.25
N GLN A 253 1.91 34.97 -13.49
CA GLN A 253 1.14 34.58 -14.68
C GLN A 253 1.15 33.07 -14.93
N HIS A 254 1.75 32.28 -14.02
CA HIS A 254 1.86 30.84 -14.16
C HIS A 254 1.54 30.14 -12.84
N MET A 255 0.89 28.98 -12.96
CA MET A 255 0.85 27.94 -11.94
C MET A 255 1.98 26.94 -12.21
N ILE A 256 2.61 26.45 -11.15
CA ILE A 256 3.63 25.42 -11.21
C ILE A 256 3.00 24.11 -10.76
N LEU A 257 3.08 23.08 -11.61
CA LEU A 257 2.72 21.72 -11.24
C LEU A 257 4.00 20.96 -10.89
N SER A 258 4.07 20.43 -9.67
CA SER A 258 5.13 19.50 -9.26
C SER A 258 4.58 18.09 -9.23
N VAL A 259 5.06 17.23 -10.12
CA VAL A 259 4.65 15.83 -10.21
C VAL A 259 5.74 14.99 -9.53
N THR A 260 5.49 14.64 -8.27
CA THR A 260 6.45 13.86 -7.49
C THR A 260 6.23 12.36 -7.72
N PRO A 261 7.26 11.59 -8.10
CA PRO A 261 7.14 10.14 -8.17
C PRO A 261 6.93 9.57 -6.77
N HIS A 262 6.35 8.37 -6.66
CA HIS A 262 6.16 7.71 -5.35
C HIS A 262 7.46 7.55 -4.55
N THR A 263 8.62 7.50 -5.22
CA THR A 263 9.96 7.43 -4.60
C THR A 263 10.60 8.79 -4.28
N TYR A 264 9.86 9.89 -4.35
CA TYR A 264 10.38 11.21 -3.96
C TYR A 264 10.90 11.20 -2.51
N PRO A 265 11.96 11.96 -2.17
CA PRO A 265 12.75 12.85 -3.02
C PRO A 265 13.90 12.15 -3.77
N LYS A 266 14.08 10.83 -3.62
CA LYS A 266 15.16 10.07 -4.27
C LYS A 266 15.18 10.25 -5.78
N LYS A 267 13.99 10.34 -6.39
CA LYS A 267 13.81 10.78 -7.78
C LYS A 267 13.27 12.20 -7.80
N ALA A 268 13.82 13.03 -8.69
CA ALA A 268 13.38 14.40 -8.89
C ALA A 268 11.91 14.45 -9.36
N PRO A 269 11.14 15.46 -8.94
CA PRO A 269 9.84 15.73 -9.52
C PRO A 269 9.95 16.08 -11.01
N ALA A 270 8.92 15.73 -11.78
CA ALA A 270 8.70 16.34 -13.07
C ALA A 270 7.94 17.66 -12.88
N TRP A 271 8.38 18.72 -13.55
CA TRP A 271 7.82 20.06 -13.37
C TRP A 271 7.09 20.51 -14.61
N ARG A 272 5.97 21.20 -14.43
CA ARG A 272 5.17 21.76 -15.54
C ARG A 272 4.70 23.16 -15.19
N LEU A 273 4.53 23.99 -16.22
CA LEU A 273 3.95 25.33 -16.12
C LEU A 273 2.59 25.35 -16.77
N ALA A 274 1.58 25.72 -16.01
CA ALA A 274 0.21 25.91 -16.48
C ALA A 274 -0.14 27.40 -16.50
N PRO A 275 -1.00 27.84 -17.44
CA PRO A 275 -1.65 29.14 -17.32
C PRO A 275 -2.56 29.16 -16.07
N PRO A 276 -2.83 30.33 -15.48
CA PRO A 276 -3.72 30.43 -14.33
C PRO A 276 -5.13 30.07 -14.78
N LEU A 277 -5.67 28.98 -14.25
CA LEU A 277 -7.04 28.55 -14.50
C LEU A 277 -7.93 28.96 -13.34
N ARG A 278 -9.14 29.45 -13.67
CA ARG A 278 -10.27 29.48 -12.74
C ARG A 278 -11.06 28.20 -12.98
N PRO A 279 -11.04 27.23 -12.06
CA PRO A 279 -11.80 26.01 -12.22
C PRO A 279 -13.29 26.34 -12.36
N GLN A 280 -13.97 25.72 -13.33
CA GLN A 280 -15.43 25.75 -13.34
C GLN A 280 -15.96 24.78 -12.27
N THR A 281 -17.13 25.09 -11.71
CA THR A 281 -17.77 24.22 -10.72
C THR A 281 -17.97 22.82 -11.29
N GLY A 282 -17.46 21.79 -10.61
CA GLY A 282 -17.57 20.39 -11.02
C GLY A 282 -16.51 19.91 -12.03
N GLN A 283 -15.59 20.75 -12.46
CA GLN A 283 -14.46 20.35 -13.29
C GLN A 283 -13.30 19.83 -12.43
N ASP A 284 -12.68 18.72 -12.83
CA ASP A 284 -11.39 18.29 -12.30
C ASP A 284 -10.32 19.32 -12.70
N ALA A 285 -10.02 20.21 -11.76
CA ALA A 285 -9.11 21.33 -11.96
C ALA A 285 -7.70 20.88 -12.30
N LEU A 286 -7.20 19.81 -11.66
CA LEU A 286 -5.86 19.31 -11.89
C LEU A 286 -5.74 18.71 -13.29
N THR A 287 -6.70 17.88 -13.72
CA THR A 287 -6.68 17.30 -15.07
C THR A 287 -6.69 18.41 -16.14
N ALA A 288 -7.49 19.46 -15.95
CA ALA A 288 -7.53 20.61 -16.86
C ALA A 288 -6.20 21.40 -16.88
N LEU A 289 -5.63 21.67 -15.69
CA LEU A 289 -4.34 22.32 -15.55
C LEU A 289 -3.23 21.51 -16.20
N TYR A 290 -3.18 20.20 -15.95
CA TYR A 290 -2.18 19.30 -16.49
C TYR A 290 -2.24 19.27 -18.01
N ALA A 291 -3.43 19.10 -18.59
CA ALA A 291 -3.63 19.10 -20.04
C ALA A 291 -3.22 20.42 -20.70
N GLY A 292 -3.44 21.55 -20.04
CA GLY A 292 -3.05 22.89 -20.52
C GLY A 292 -1.62 23.30 -20.19
N SER A 293 -0.86 22.45 -19.49
CA SER A 293 0.50 22.79 -19.03
C SER A 293 1.60 22.32 -19.98
N GLN A 294 2.74 22.98 -19.93
CA GLN A 294 3.96 22.60 -20.65
C GLN A 294 5.03 22.07 -19.70
N PRO A 295 5.77 21.01 -20.06
CA PRO A 295 6.86 20.51 -19.24
C PRO A 295 7.99 21.53 -19.17
N VAL A 296 8.58 21.69 -17.99
CA VAL A 296 9.82 22.47 -17.82
C VAL A 296 10.99 21.62 -18.34
N PRO A 297 11.93 22.18 -19.14
CA PRO A 297 13.10 21.45 -19.60
C PRO A 297 13.92 20.88 -18.44
N GLY A 298 14.32 19.61 -18.54
CA GLY A 298 15.02 18.89 -17.46
C GLY A 298 16.35 19.54 -17.04
N GLU A 299 17.01 20.25 -17.96
CA GLU A 299 18.22 21.05 -17.71
C GLU A 299 18.04 22.15 -16.66
N VAL A 300 16.82 22.68 -16.51
CA VAL A 300 16.48 23.70 -15.49
C VAL A 300 16.63 23.13 -14.08
N VAL A 301 16.36 21.83 -13.91
CA VAL A 301 16.36 21.12 -12.63
C VAL A 301 17.47 20.07 -12.53
N ALA A 302 18.46 20.12 -13.42
CA ALA A 302 19.57 19.16 -13.46
C ALA A 302 20.44 19.16 -12.19
N GLY A 303 20.34 20.20 -11.36
CA GLY A 303 21.02 20.29 -10.07
C GLY A 303 20.35 19.49 -8.93
N TRP A 304 19.22 18.81 -9.17
CA TRP A 304 18.51 18.05 -8.14
C TRP A 304 19.34 16.88 -7.60
N THR A 305 19.52 16.82 -6.29
CA THR A 305 20.33 15.79 -5.59
C THR A 305 19.56 15.09 -4.48
N GLY A 306 18.40 14.51 -4.82
CA GLY A 306 17.69 13.61 -3.91
C GLY A 306 17.22 14.31 -2.63
N ASP A 307 17.49 13.67 -1.48
CA ASP A 307 17.08 14.14 -0.15
C ASP A 307 17.57 15.55 0.22
N ALA A 308 18.63 16.04 -0.41
CA ALA A 308 19.18 17.37 -0.16
C ALA A 308 18.32 18.51 -0.73
N HIS A 309 17.34 18.21 -1.58
CA HIS A 309 16.46 19.20 -2.20
C HIS A 309 15.03 19.06 -1.70
N ALA A 310 14.35 20.20 -1.54
CA ALA A 310 12.91 20.31 -1.31
C ALA A 310 12.21 20.86 -2.56
N LEU A 311 10.88 20.76 -2.61
CA LEU A 311 10.06 21.29 -3.71
C LEU A 311 10.31 22.78 -3.94
N ILE A 312 10.54 23.54 -2.86
CA ILE A 312 10.88 24.96 -2.95
C ILE A 312 12.14 25.23 -3.78
N ASP A 313 13.12 24.33 -3.75
CA ASP A 313 14.36 24.51 -4.52
C ASP A 313 14.10 24.35 -6.02
N GLY A 314 13.24 23.38 -6.39
CA GLY A 314 12.75 23.24 -7.75
C GLY A 314 11.98 24.47 -8.24
N VAL A 315 11.07 24.99 -7.41
CA VAL A 315 10.35 26.24 -7.72
C VAL A 315 11.32 27.41 -7.95
N ARG A 316 12.33 27.58 -7.09
CA ARG A 316 13.36 28.63 -7.25
C ARG A 316 14.20 28.47 -8.51
N MET A 317 14.46 27.23 -8.95
CA MET A 317 15.15 26.97 -10.23
C MET A 317 14.28 27.42 -11.40
N ILE A 318 12.98 27.10 -11.38
CA ILE A 318 12.01 27.47 -12.41
C ILE A 318 11.80 28.99 -12.47
N GLU A 319 11.65 29.66 -11.32
CA GLU A 319 11.49 31.12 -11.28
C GLU A 319 12.71 31.85 -11.87
N ARG A 320 13.93 31.35 -11.61
CA ARG A 320 15.15 31.87 -12.23
C ARG A 320 15.20 31.64 -13.73
N TYR A 321 14.63 30.54 -14.22
CA TYR A 321 14.49 30.26 -15.65
C TYR A 321 13.50 31.22 -16.31
N LEU A 322 12.34 31.44 -15.70
CA LEU A 322 11.32 32.38 -16.18
C LEU A 322 11.82 33.83 -16.20
N ALA A 323 12.58 34.25 -15.17
CA ALA A 323 13.15 35.59 -15.10
C ALA A 323 14.12 35.92 -16.25
N LYS A 324 14.64 34.92 -16.96
CA LYS A 324 15.49 35.09 -18.15
C LYS A 324 14.68 35.33 -19.45
N GLY A 325 13.36 35.40 -19.38
CA GLY A 325 12.47 35.55 -20.53
C GLY A 325 12.22 34.26 -21.30
N ASN A 326 12.54 33.11 -20.71
CA ASN A 326 12.27 31.79 -21.29
C ASN A 326 10.91 31.31 -20.78
N ALA A 327 9.84 31.70 -21.45
CA ALA A 327 8.47 31.23 -21.20
C ALA A 327 7.73 31.10 -22.53
#